data_AF-A0A1H0RWL4-F1
#
_entry.id   AF-A0A1H0RWL4-F1
#
_cell.length_a   1.000
_cell.length_b   1.000
_cell.length_c   1.000
_cell.angle_alpha   90.00
_cell.angle_beta   90.00
_cell.angle_gamma   90.00
#
_symmetry.space_group_name_H-M   'P 1'
#
loop_
_entity.id
_entity.type
_entity.pdbx_description
1 polymer ?
#
loop_
_entity_poly.entity_id
_entity_poly.type
_entity_poly.pdbx_seq_one_letter_code
_entity_poly.pdbx_strand_id
1 'polypeptide(L)'
;MIFESWRRSLAARVDPDRHEAPVVYAPDEIADLRGAHPLAHTVPLLRGTLSMDDTIMIVTDARGHILWCEGDNRIRHRADRVHLTEGSRWSEDVIGTNAMGTALVTGRPVTVHSREHLVRTYHGWTCAASPIHDPHTGVLLGVVDVSGPLKTMHPAVAQLVCAAAQLATHHLRQFAPRRHVLTLEFLGGLHADLDGRPLALTLRNAEVLTALALHPRGLTAEQLALLLYGERGNPTTVRAELHRLRAQLGGVLLTRPYRLDAVVRGDFLDVRTALRSGDAGEATRHYSGDLLPRSDAPVVREERTDLAAAVRRGVLERGDLDALLAFADSGEDAEVLERLRVSLPVTDPRHALVSSRLKRALE
;
A
#
# COMPACT_ATOMS: atom_id res chain seq x y z
N MET A 1 5.56 10.61 16.52
CA MET A 1 6.20 10.43 15.19
C MET A 1 7.72 10.32 15.33
N ILE A 2 8.42 11.38 15.76
CA ILE A 2 9.89 11.38 15.90
C ILE A 2 10.39 10.27 16.83
N PHE A 3 9.79 10.09 18.01
CA PHE A 3 10.16 9.01 18.93
C PHE A 3 10.07 7.60 18.31
N GLU A 4 9.03 7.32 17.53
CA GLU A 4 8.89 6.04 16.82
C GLU A 4 9.94 5.87 15.72
N SER A 5 10.29 6.97 15.03
CA SER A 5 11.41 6.97 14.08
C SER A 5 12.74 6.64 14.77
N TRP A 6 13.01 7.24 15.94
CA TRP A 6 14.22 6.95 16.70
C TRP A 6 14.30 5.47 17.09
N ARG A 7 13.18 4.88 17.55
CA ARG A 7 13.12 3.46 17.90
C ARG A 7 13.47 2.56 16.71
N ARG A 8 12.91 2.84 15.53
CA ARG A 8 13.19 2.07 14.30
C ARG A 8 14.64 2.24 13.84
N SER A 9 15.17 3.46 13.82
CA SER A 9 16.57 3.73 13.47
C SER A 9 17.55 3.03 14.42
N LEU A 10 17.31 3.07 15.73
CA LEU A 10 18.14 2.37 16.70
C LEU A 10 18.03 0.84 16.57
N ALA A 11 16.85 0.32 16.25
CA ALA A 11 16.68 -1.11 15.93
C ALA A 11 17.45 -1.52 14.66
N ALA A 12 17.59 -0.60 13.70
CA ALA A 12 18.45 -0.76 12.52
C ALA A 12 19.95 -0.56 12.80
N ARG A 13 20.34 -0.32 14.07
CA ARG A 13 21.72 -0.12 14.53
C ARG A 13 22.42 1.10 13.93
N VAL A 14 21.66 2.14 13.61
CA VAL A 14 22.24 3.43 13.23
C VAL A 14 22.98 4.02 14.43
N ASP A 15 24.24 4.40 14.23
CA ASP A 15 25.08 5.07 15.24
C ASP A 15 24.72 6.57 15.33
N PRO A 16 24.21 7.06 16.48
CA PRO A 16 23.86 8.47 16.65
C PRO A 16 25.05 9.44 16.63
N ASP A 17 26.28 8.97 16.87
CA ASP A 17 27.45 9.85 17.02
C ASP A 17 28.27 9.99 15.73
N ARG A 18 28.26 8.98 14.85
CA ARG A 18 28.93 9.04 13.53
C ARG A 18 28.18 8.24 12.46
N HIS A 19 27.60 8.95 11.50
CA HIS A 19 27.14 8.32 10.27
C HIS A 19 27.29 9.24 9.06
N GLU A 20 27.86 8.69 7.98
CA GLU A 20 27.90 9.30 6.65
C GLU A 20 26.99 8.48 5.73
N ALA A 21 26.29 9.14 4.82
CA ALA A 21 25.44 8.42 3.88
C ALA A 21 26.28 7.56 2.94
N PRO A 22 25.93 6.28 2.74
CA PRO A 22 26.57 5.50 1.71
C PRO A 22 26.17 6.07 0.35
N VAL A 23 27.18 6.32 -0.49
CA VAL A 23 26.99 6.61 -1.91
C VAL A 23 26.79 5.26 -2.61
N VAL A 24 25.56 5.01 -3.06
CA VAL A 24 25.13 3.74 -3.66
C VAL A 24 25.33 3.74 -5.17
N TYR A 25 25.12 4.90 -5.80
CA TYR A 25 25.19 5.05 -7.25
C TYR A 25 26.22 6.09 -7.67
N ALA A 26 26.94 5.78 -8.73
CA ALA A 26 27.83 6.72 -9.40
C ALA A 26 27.03 7.76 -10.23
N PRO A 27 27.65 8.90 -10.59
CA PRO A 27 26.96 9.98 -11.30
C PRO A 27 26.32 9.58 -12.65
N ASP A 28 26.95 8.66 -13.38
CA ASP A 28 26.44 8.10 -14.64
C ASP A 28 25.21 7.22 -14.43
N GLU A 29 25.23 6.34 -13.42
CA GLU A 29 24.06 5.53 -13.05
C GLU A 29 22.86 6.39 -12.62
N ILE A 30 23.13 7.52 -11.96
CA ILE A 30 22.09 8.48 -11.58
C ILE A 30 21.42 9.12 -12.80
N ALA A 31 22.16 9.37 -13.89
CA ALA A 31 21.57 9.93 -15.10
C ALA A 31 20.53 8.97 -15.72
N ASP A 32 20.83 7.68 -15.74
CA ASP A 32 19.91 6.64 -16.23
C ASP A 32 18.69 6.49 -15.32
N LEU A 33 18.90 6.47 -14.00
CA LEU A 33 17.82 6.41 -13.02
C LEU A 33 16.89 7.62 -13.15
N ARG A 34 17.44 8.82 -13.31
CA ARG A 34 16.65 10.05 -13.54
C ARG A 34 15.79 9.93 -14.81
N GLY A 35 16.36 9.45 -15.91
CA GLY A 35 15.66 9.34 -17.19
C GLY A 35 14.45 8.40 -17.16
N ALA A 36 14.53 7.32 -16.37
CA ALA A 36 13.47 6.33 -16.25
C ALA A 36 12.44 6.65 -15.14
N HIS A 37 12.78 7.52 -14.18
CA HIS A 37 11.95 7.72 -12.99
C HIS A 37 10.74 8.64 -13.27
N PRO A 38 9.51 8.26 -12.84
CA PRO A 38 8.31 9.08 -13.08
C PRO A 38 8.41 10.53 -12.56
N LEU A 39 9.13 10.74 -11.45
CA LEU A 39 9.34 12.07 -10.86
C LEU A 39 10.16 13.01 -11.75
N ALA A 40 10.85 12.53 -12.79
CA ALA A 40 11.58 13.41 -13.71
C ALA A 40 10.69 14.50 -14.31
N HIS A 41 9.41 14.18 -14.56
CA HIS A 41 8.43 15.13 -15.08
C HIS A 41 8.05 16.23 -14.06
N THR A 42 8.23 16.01 -12.76
CA THR A 42 7.85 16.98 -11.72
C THR A 42 8.98 17.91 -11.34
N VAL A 43 10.24 17.54 -11.59
CA VAL A 43 11.41 18.32 -11.16
C VAL A 43 11.40 19.76 -11.68
N PRO A 44 11.06 20.07 -12.95
CA PRO A 44 10.99 21.47 -13.39
C PRO A 44 9.96 22.30 -12.60
N LEU A 45 8.81 21.70 -12.27
CA LEU A 45 7.76 22.34 -11.47
C LEU A 45 8.20 22.54 -10.01
N LEU A 46 8.80 21.51 -9.41
CA LEU A 46 9.32 21.57 -8.05
C LEU A 46 10.42 22.65 -7.95
N ARG A 47 11.35 22.70 -8.91
CA ARG A 47 12.39 23.74 -9.01
C ARG A 47 11.77 25.14 -9.06
N GLY A 48 10.75 25.35 -9.90
CA GLY A 48 10.07 26.64 -10.01
C GLY A 48 9.31 27.06 -8.74
N THR A 49 8.98 26.11 -7.85
CA THR A 49 8.20 26.36 -6.63
C THR A 49 9.06 26.44 -5.37
N LEU A 50 10.15 25.68 -5.31
CA LEU A 50 10.96 25.45 -4.11
C LEU A 50 12.39 26.02 -4.21
N SER A 51 12.73 26.69 -5.31
CA SER A 51 14.01 27.41 -5.40
C SER A 51 13.98 28.63 -4.48
N MET A 52 14.70 28.55 -3.36
CA MET A 52 14.82 29.61 -2.36
C MET A 52 16.29 29.77 -1.94
N ASP A 53 16.68 30.99 -1.61
CA ASP A 53 18.01 31.28 -1.06
C ASP A 53 18.23 30.53 0.26
N ASP A 54 19.50 30.24 0.58
CA ASP A 54 19.90 29.54 1.82
C ASP A 54 19.23 28.16 2.05
N THR A 55 18.73 27.52 0.99
CA THR A 55 18.17 26.15 1.04
C THR A 55 18.58 25.31 -0.18
N ILE A 56 18.38 24.00 -0.06
CA ILE A 56 18.42 23.04 -1.17
C ILE A 56 17.13 22.25 -1.23
N MET A 57 16.66 22.00 -2.44
CA MET A 57 15.61 21.07 -2.79
C MET A 57 16.22 19.71 -3.13
N ILE A 58 15.70 18.66 -2.52
CA ILE A 58 16.14 17.29 -2.72
C ILE A 58 14.93 16.45 -3.16
N VAL A 59 15.13 15.55 -4.11
CA VAL A 59 14.11 14.57 -4.52
C VAL A 59 14.73 13.18 -4.49
N THR A 60 14.05 12.26 -3.80
CA THR A 60 14.45 10.87 -3.62
C THR A 60 13.52 9.89 -4.32
N ASP A 61 14.00 8.68 -4.62
CA ASP A 61 13.15 7.55 -4.95
C ASP A 61 12.47 6.94 -3.71
N ALA A 62 11.60 5.96 -3.90
CA ALA A 62 10.90 5.27 -2.80
C ALA A 62 11.82 4.47 -1.85
N ARG A 63 13.10 4.28 -2.18
CA ARG A 63 14.11 3.58 -1.37
C ARG A 63 15.02 4.56 -0.62
N GLY A 64 14.85 5.86 -0.85
CA GLY A 64 15.63 6.93 -0.24
C GLY A 64 16.92 7.26 -0.96
N HIS A 65 17.12 6.86 -2.22
CA HIS A 65 18.26 7.33 -3.01
C HIS A 65 17.99 8.76 -3.49
N ILE A 66 18.93 9.66 -3.25
CA ILE A 66 18.84 11.03 -3.76
C ILE A 66 19.05 11.01 -5.26
N LEU A 67 18.01 11.40 -5.99
CA LEU A 67 18.03 11.51 -7.45
C LEU A 67 18.32 12.94 -7.90
N TRP A 68 17.81 13.96 -7.22
CA TRP A 68 18.09 15.36 -7.54
C TRP A 68 18.44 16.15 -6.28
N CYS A 69 19.45 17.02 -6.35
CA CYS A 69 19.81 17.96 -5.30
C CYS A 69 20.17 19.33 -5.91
N GLU A 70 19.28 20.30 -5.78
CA GLU A 70 19.39 21.61 -6.43
C GLU A 70 19.14 22.75 -5.43
N GLY A 71 19.74 23.93 -5.63
CA GLY A 71 19.55 25.08 -4.75
C GLY A 71 20.84 25.88 -4.55
N ASP A 72 20.91 26.60 -3.43
CA ASP A 72 22.03 27.49 -3.12
C ASP A 72 23.37 26.73 -3.05
N ASN A 73 24.37 27.18 -3.81
CA ASN A 73 25.69 26.54 -3.90
C ASN A 73 26.42 26.44 -2.55
N ARG A 74 26.26 27.41 -1.64
CA ARG A 74 26.87 27.36 -0.30
C ARG A 74 26.24 26.26 0.54
N ILE A 75 24.93 26.06 0.42
CA ILE A 75 24.22 25.00 1.12
C ILE A 75 24.55 23.64 0.49
N ARG A 76 24.65 23.55 -0.83
CA ARG A 76 25.13 22.33 -1.52
C ARG A 76 26.53 21.92 -1.05
N HIS A 77 27.49 22.84 -0.97
CA HIS A 77 28.82 22.54 -0.41
C HIS A 77 28.78 22.06 1.04
N ARG A 78 27.81 22.53 1.84
CA ARG A 78 27.62 22.04 3.21
C ARG A 78 26.98 20.64 3.22
N ALA A 79 26.08 20.36 2.28
CA ALA A 79 25.43 19.07 2.07
C ALA A 79 26.45 18.01 1.63
N ASP A 80 27.39 18.36 0.76
CA ASP A 80 28.48 17.48 0.30
C ASP A 80 29.28 16.89 1.47
N ARG A 81 29.57 17.71 2.49
CA ARG A 81 30.35 17.29 3.68
C ARG A 81 29.69 16.20 4.52
N VAL A 82 28.41 15.91 4.28
CA VAL A 82 27.66 14.87 4.97
C VAL A 82 27.07 13.84 3.99
N HIS A 83 27.51 13.87 2.73
CA HIS A 83 26.98 13.07 1.63
C HIS A 83 25.46 13.23 1.43
N LEU A 84 24.94 14.44 1.66
CA LEU A 84 23.58 14.81 1.25
C LEU A 84 23.60 15.23 -0.23
N THR A 85 23.97 14.27 -1.08
CA THR A 85 24.26 14.47 -2.50
C THR A 85 23.61 13.39 -3.34
N GLU A 86 23.49 13.60 -4.65
CA GLU A 86 22.90 12.59 -5.53
C GLU A 86 23.69 11.27 -5.50
N GLY A 87 22.97 10.15 -5.59
CA GLY A 87 23.53 8.80 -5.46
C GLY A 87 23.63 8.28 -4.03
N SER A 88 23.51 9.13 -3.02
CA SER A 88 23.50 8.71 -1.61
C SER A 88 22.14 8.17 -1.16
N ARG A 89 22.12 7.25 -0.18
CA ARG A 89 20.89 6.70 0.41
C ARG A 89 20.60 7.30 1.79
N TRP A 90 19.45 7.97 1.91
CA TRP A 90 18.99 8.72 3.09
C TRP A 90 17.74 8.13 3.75
N SER A 91 17.60 6.80 3.74
CA SER A 91 16.51 6.11 4.44
C SER A 91 16.77 6.02 5.94
N GLU A 92 15.69 5.87 6.72
CA GLU A 92 15.72 5.88 8.18
C GLU A 92 16.53 4.71 8.80
N ASP A 93 16.59 3.58 8.10
CA ASP A 93 17.39 2.39 8.44
C ASP A 93 18.90 2.56 8.18
N VAL A 94 19.28 3.59 7.43
CA VAL A 94 20.68 3.87 7.08
C VAL A 94 21.16 5.09 7.87
N ILE A 95 20.51 6.25 7.69
CA ILE A 95 20.98 7.54 8.20
C ILE A 95 20.32 7.95 9.53
N GLY A 96 19.41 7.10 10.02
CA GLY A 96 18.62 7.42 11.19
C GLY A 96 17.53 8.43 10.88
N THR A 97 16.85 8.90 11.93
CA THR A 97 15.74 9.85 11.80
C THR A 97 16.16 11.11 11.06
N ASN A 98 15.54 11.31 9.90
CA ASN A 98 15.64 12.47 9.05
C ASN A 98 14.29 12.67 8.33
N ALA A 99 14.03 13.86 7.77
CA ALA A 99 12.70 14.17 7.21
C ALA A 99 12.34 13.27 6.02
N MET A 100 13.27 13.06 5.07
CA MET A 100 13.04 12.20 3.90
C MET A 100 12.74 10.75 4.29
N GLY A 101 13.63 10.13 5.07
CA GLY A 101 13.49 8.76 5.54
C GLY A 101 12.21 8.54 6.34
N THR A 102 11.86 9.49 7.21
CA THR A 102 10.62 9.39 8.00
C THR A 102 9.38 9.56 7.13
N ALA A 103 9.40 10.46 6.14
CA ALA A 103 8.30 10.63 5.20
C ALA A 103 8.12 9.38 4.31
N LEU A 104 9.21 8.72 3.90
CA LEU A 104 9.16 7.46 3.16
C LEU A 104 8.47 6.34 3.98
N VAL A 105 8.78 6.22 5.26
CA VAL A 105 8.19 5.19 6.14
C VAL A 105 6.73 5.51 6.50
N THR A 106 6.42 6.78 6.79
CA THR A 106 5.10 7.16 7.28
C THR A 106 4.09 7.45 6.17
N GLY A 107 4.54 7.67 4.93
CA GLY A 107 3.69 8.12 3.83
C GLY A 107 3.04 9.48 4.09
N ARG A 108 3.61 10.29 4.99
CA ARG A 108 3.06 11.59 5.42
C ARG A 108 4.12 12.71 5.34
N PRO A 109 3.70 13.98 5.23
CA PRO A 109 4.63 15.11 5.38
C PRO A 109 5.27 15.11 6.76
N VAL A 110 6.58 15.38 6.81
CA VAL A 110 7.39 15.40 8.04
C VAL A 110 8.28 16.61 8.04
N THR A 111 8.44 17.23 9.21
CA THR A 111 9.49 18.22 9.46
C THR A 111 10.37 17.69 10.59
N VAL A 112 11.69 17.82 10.43
CA VAL A 112 12.67 17.42 11.44
C VAL A 112 13.59 18.61 11.70
N HIS A 113 13.60 19.07 12.94
CA HIS A 113 14.35 20.23 13.40
C HIS A 113 15.56 19.81 14.21
N SER A 114 16.76 20.19 13.76
CA SER A 114 17.99 20.13 14.57
C SER A 114 18.16 18.79 15.30
N ARG A 115 18.01 18.77 16.63
CA ARG A 115 18.20 17.61 17.51
C ARG A 115 17.15 16.51 17.36
N GLU A 116 16.08 16.74 16.61
CA GLU A 116 15.14 15.69 16.23
C GLU A 116 15.75 14.69 15.24
N HIS A 117 16.81 15.10 14.52
CA HIS A 117 17.65 14.15 13.80
C HIS A 117 18.35 13.23 14.80
N LEU A 118 18.29 11.91 14.55
CA LEU A 118 18.93 10.94 15.43
C LEU A 118 20.44 11.16 15.47
N VAL A 119 21.05 11.33 14.30
CA VAL A 119 22.50 11.48 14.16
C VAL A 119 22.92 12.94 14.42
N ARG A 120 23.88 13.11 15.33
CA ARG A 120 24.34 14.44 15.79
C ARG A 120 24.94 15.30 14.70
N THR A 121 25.55 14.69 13.69
CA THR A 121 26.12 15.37 12.51
C THR A 121 25.10 16.28 11.83
N TYR A 122 23.81 15.95 11.91
CA TYR A 122 22.75 16.69 11.21
C TYR A 122 22.05 17.74 12.08
N HIS A 123 22.45 17.95 13.34
CA HIS A 123 21.78 18.89 14.26
C HIS A 123 21.83 20.35 13.80
N GLY A 124 22.70 20.67 12.84
CA GLY A 124 22.76 21.99 12.21
C GLY A 124 21.73 22.24 11.10
N TRP A 125 20.87 21.26 10.80
CA TRP A 125 19.90 21.27 9.70
C TRP A 125 18.46 21.27 10.22
N THR A 126 17.58 21.86 9.41
CA THR A 126 16.14 21.65 9.46
C THR A 126 15.70 21.18 8.09
N CYS A 127 14.83 20.17 8.07
CA CYS A 127 14.38 19.53 6.84
C CYS A 127 12.85 19.44 6.86
N ALA A 128 12.22 19.74 5.73
CA ALA A 128 10.79 19.55 5.53
C ALA A 128 10.58 18.70 4.28
N ALA A 129 9.95 17.54 4.47
CA ALA A 129 9.76 16.53 3.46
C ALA A 129 8.29 16.22 3.24
N SER A 130 7.90 15.95 2.00
CA SER A 130 6.56 15.48 1.66
C SER A 130 6.62 14.37 0.61
N PRO A 131 5.87 13.27 0.81
CA PRO A 131 5.83 12.17 -0.14
C PRO A 131 5.08 12.55 -1.41
N ILE A 132 5.54 12.03 -2.54
CA ILE A 132 4.87 12.10 -3.84
C ILE A 132 4.44 10.70 -4.20
N HIS A 133 3.13 10.53 -4.40
CA HIS A 133 2.54 9.25 -4.76
C HIS A 133 2.17 9.26 -6.25
N ASP A 134 2.16 8.08 -6.84
CA ASP A 134 1.54 7.88 -8.13
C ASP A 134 0.05 8.22 -8.01
N PRO A 135 -0.46 9.18 -8.82
CA PRO A 135 -1.79 9.71 -8.61
C PRO A 135 -2.92 8.76 -9.00
N HIS A 136 -2.61 7.63 -9.65
CA HIS A 136 -3.59 6.62 -10.04
C HIS A 136 -3.56 5.44 -9.07
N THR A 137 -2.37 4.91 -8.79
CA THR A 137 -2.19 3.70 -7.99
C THR A 137 -2.11 3.98 -6.49
N GLY A 138 -1.76 5.20 -6.11
CA GLY A 138 -1.45 5.58 -4.72
C GLY A 138 -0.11 5.06 -4.22
N VAL A 139 0.68 4.38 -5.04
CA VAL A 139 2.01 3.87 -4.67
C VAL A 139 2.97 5.04 -4.44
N LEU A 140 3.77 4.98 -3.38
CA LEU A 140 4.80 5.97 -3.11
C LEU A 140 5.89 5.92 -4.20
N LEU A 141 6.09 7.03 -4.89
CA LEU A 141 7.15 7.16 -5.91
C LEU A 141 8.46 7.67 -5.32
N GLY A 142 8.36 8.47 -4.25
CA GLY A 142 9.51 9.09 -3.62
C GLY A 142 9.10 10.27 -2.74
N VAL A 143 10.07 11.08 -2.36
CA VAL A 143 9.86 12.24 -1.48
C VAL A 143 10.55 13.47 -2.07
N VAL A 144 9.89 14.63 -1.98
CA VAL A 144 10.53 15.93 -2.12
C VAL A 144 10.83 16.50 -0.74
N ASP A 145 12.01 17.06 -0.56
CA ASP A 145 12.49 17.67 0.67
C ASP A 145 13.10 19.04 0.39
N VAL A 146 12.97 19.94 1.35
CA VAL A 146 13.76 21.17 1.41
C VAL A 146 14.56 21.16 2.69
N SER A 147 15.87 21.29 2.53
CA SER A 147 16.85 21.24 3.61
C SER A 147 17.63 22.55 3.68
N GLY A 148 17.89 23.02 4.90
CA GLY A 148 18.63 24.25 5.13
C GLY A 148 19.08 24.42 6.57
N PRO A 149 19.88 25.45 6.87
CA PRO A 149 20.25 25.80 8.23
C PRO A 149 19.03 26.08 9.11
N LEU A 150 19.09 25.66 10.38
CA LEU A 150 18.04 25.93 11.37
C LEU A 150 17.63 27.41 11.45
N LYS A 151 18.58 28.33 11.24
CA LYS A 151 18.37 29.78 11.35
C LYS A 151 17.62 30.39 10.17
N THR A 152 17.63 29.74 9.00
CA THR A 152 17.06 30.28 7.76
C THR A 152 15.77 29.57 7.36
N MET A 153 15.50 28.38 7.93
CA MET A 153 14.28 27.63 7.60
C MET A 153 13.04 28.24 8.26
N HIS A 154 12.24 28.98 7.47
CA HIS A 154 10.99 29.56 7.92
C HIS A 154 9.88 28.49 8.09
N PRO A 155 9.00 28.56 9.10
CA PRO A 155 7.93 27.56 9.32
C PRO A 155 6.99 27.35 8.11
N ALA A 156 6.81 28.38 7.28
CA ALA A 156 5.99 28.29 6.07
C ALA A 156 6.57 27.34 5.00
N VAL A 157 7.88 27.03 5.05
CA VAL A 157 8.52 26.13 4.08
C VAL A 157 7.88 24.74 4.13
N ALA A 158 7.52 24.23 5.31
CA ALA A 158 6.87 22.93 5.43
C ALA A 158 5.52 22.87 4.69
N GLN A 159 4.74 23.95 4.75
CA GLN A 159 3.48 24.06 4.01
C GLN A 159 3.71 24.19 2.51
N LEU A 160 4.74 24.94 2.10
CA LEU A 160 5.11 25.08 0.70
C LEU A 160 5.57 23.74 0.09
N VAL A 161 6.37 22.96 0.82
CA VAL A 161 6.80 21.62 0.38
C VAL A 161 5.60 20.67 0.23
N CYS A 162 4.66 20.70 1.19
CA CYS A 162 3.43 19.92 1.10
C CYS A 162 2.59 20.31 -0.14
N ALA A 163 2.39 21.61 -0.36
CA ALA A 163 1.66 22.12 -1.52
C ALA A 163 2.37 21.76 -2.85
N ALA A 164 3.70 21.88 -2.91
CA ALA A 164 4.49 21.51 -4.07
C ALA A 164 4.40 20.01 -4.38
N ALA A 165 4.43 19.14 -3.36
CA ALA A 165 4.25 17.70 -3.53
C ALA A 165 2.84 17.32 -4.03
N GLN A 166 1.80 18.00 -3.55
CA GLN A 166 0.44 17.82 -4.04
C GLN A 166 0.30 18.29 -5.50
N LEU A 167 0.90 19.44 -5.83
CA LEU A 167 0.92 19.95 -7.19
C LEU A 167 1.70 19.02 -8.13
N ALA A 168 2.84 18.50 -7.71
CA ALA A 168 3.61 17.50 -8.44
C ALA A 168 2.80 16.21 -8.66
N THR A 169 2.11 15.72 -7.64
CA THR A 169 1.21 14.55 -7.75
C THR A 169 0.10 14.81 -8.77
N HIS A 170 -0.50 16.00 -8.76
CA HIS A 170 -1.49 16.38 -9.76
C HIS A 170 -0.89 16.48 -11.17
N HIS A 171 0.30 17.06 -11.31
CA HIS A 171 1.01 17.19 -12.57
C HIS A 171 1.31 15.82 -13.20
N LEU A 172 1.70 14.83 -12.39
CA LEU A 172 1.94 13.46 -12.85
C LEU A 172 0.72 12.80 -13.50
N ARG A 173 -0.51 13.24 -13.20
CA ARG A 173 -1.73 12.74 -13.87
C ARG A 173 -1.72 13.00 -15.37
N GLN A 174 -0.94 13.97 -15.83
CA GLN A 174 -0.82 14.35 -17.24
C GLN A 174 0.22 13.52 -18.00
N PHE A 175 1.19 12.91 -17.29
CA PHE A 175 2.34 12.21 -17.88
C PHE A 175 2.35 10.70 -17.63
N ALA A 176 1.70 10.24 -16.56
CA ALA A 176 1.52 8.82 -16.34
C ALA A 176 0.42 8.30 -17.29
N PRO A 177 0.66 7.22 -18.08
CA PRO A 177 -0.44 6.56 -18.76
C PRO A 177 -1.47 6.17 -17.71
N ARG A 178 -2.74 6.51 -17.93
CA ARG A 178 -3.83 6.16 -17.03
C ARG A 178 -3.79 4.64 -16.79
N ARG A 179 -3.30 4.23 -15.63
CA ARG A 179 -3.45 2.86 -15.17
C ARG A 179 -4.83 2.77 -14.53
N HIS A 180 -5.65 1.95 -15.14
CA HIS A 180 -6.96 1.64 -14.63
C HIS A 180 -6.86 1.05 -13.22
N VAL A 181 -7.78 1.43 -12.33
CA VAL A 181 -7.96 0.83 -11.01
C VAL A 181 -9.26 0.04 -11.02
N LEU A 182 -9.15 -1.24 -10.68
CA LEU A 182 -10.30 -2.13 -10.55
C LEU A 182 -10.45 -2.49 -9.07
N THR A 183 -11.52 -2.03 -8.44
CA THR A 183 -11.85 -2.40 -7.06
C THR A 183 -12.84 -3.56 -7.06
N LEU A 184 -12.62 -4.55 -6.19
CA LEU A 184 -13.45 -5.74 -6.03
C LEU A 184 -13.88 -5.87 -4.56
N GLU A 185 -15.17 -5.76 -4.28
CA GLU A 185 -15.76 -5.93 -2.94
C GLU A 185 -16.61 -7.20 -2.93
N PHE A 186 -15.95 -8.33 -2.70
CA PHE A 186 -16.50 -9.68 -2.85
C PHE A 186 -16.63 -10.46 -1.52
N LEU A 187 -16.19 -9.92 -0.40
CA LEU A 187 -16.40 -10.48 0.95
C LEU A 187 -17.77 -10.05 1.49
N GLY A 188 -18.75 -10.96 1.43
CA GLY A 188 -20.15 -10.67 1.75
C GLY A 188 -20.89 -9.86 0.68
N GLY A 189 -20.17 -9.30 -0.30
CA GLY A 189 -20.68 -8.45 -1.37
C GLY A 189 -20.57 -9.05 -2.78
N LEU A 190 -21.10 -8.29 -3.75
CA LEU A 190 -20.93 -8.52 -5.19
C LEU A 190 -20.81 -7.16 -5.89
N HIS A 191 -19.83 -6.36 -5.46
CA HIS A 191 -19.60 -5.03 -6.03
C HIS A 191 -18.22 -4.94 -6.67
N ALA A 192 -18.14 -4.21 -7.78
CA ALA A 192 -16.87 -3.83 -8.39
C ALA A 192 -17.04 -2.52 -9.14
N ASP A 193 -15.95 -1.75 -9.19
CA ASP A 193 -15.86 -0.53 -9.98
C ASP A 193 -14.56 -0.47 -10.76
N LEU A 194 -14.62 0.17 -11.93
CA LEU A 194 -13.47 0.48 -12.76
C LEU A 194 -13.30 1.99 -12.81
N ASP A 195 -12.22 2.51 -12.22
CA ASP A 195 -11.95 3.94 -12.09
C ASP A 195 -13.11 4.73 -11.47
N GLY A 196 -13.78 4.17 -10.46
CA GLY A 196 -14.95 4.75 -9.79
C GLY A 196 -16.26 4.54 -10.54
N ARG A 197 -16.28 3.81 -11.66
CA ARG A 197 -17.50 3.48 -12.42
C ARG A 197 -17.98 2.09 -12.05
N PRO A 198 -19.18 1.93 -11.45
CA PRO A 198 -19.70 0.62 -11.09
C PRO A 198 -19.84 -0.30 -12.32
N LEU A 199 -19.45 -1.57 -12.15
CA LEU A 199 -19.62 -2.61 -13.15
C LEU A 199 -20.93 -3.37 -12.90
N ALA A 200 -21.66 -3.67 -13.97
CA ALA A 200 -22.85 -4.51 -13.90
C ALA A 200 -22.42 -5.99 -13.88
N LEU A 201 -22.15 -6.51 -12.68
CA LEU A 201 -21.65 -7.86 -12.51
C LEU A 201 -22.75 -8.91 -12.40
N THR A 202 -22.57 -10.01 -13.14
CA THR A 202 -23.17 -11.30 -12.77
C THR A 202 -22.27 -12.03 -11.79
N LEU A 203 -22.80 -13.03 -11.07
CA LEU A 203 -21.98 -13.89 -10.20
C LEU A 203 -20.82 -14.53 -10.98
N ARG A 204 -21.07 -14.96 -12.23
CA ARG A 204 -20.04 -15.55 -13.09
C ARG A 204 -18.94 -14.54 -13.45
N ASN A 205 -19.26 -13.26 -13.62
CA ASN A 205 -18.24 -12.22 -13.83
C ASN A 205 -17.35 -12.06 -12.61
N ALA A 206 -17.93 -12.06 -11.41
CA ALA A 206 -17.16 -11.96 -10.17
C ALA A 206 -16.24 -13.16 -9.96
N GLU A 207 -16.70 -14.38 -10.30
CA GLU A 207 -15.84 -15.58 -10.26
C GLU A 207 -14.66 -15.48 -11.24
N VAL A 208 -14.90 -14.99 -12.47
CA VAL A 208 -13.83 -14.75 -13.45
C VAL A 208 -12.84 -13.71 -12.92
N LEU A 209 -13.33 -12.59 -12.38
CA LEU A 209 -12.50 -11.53 -11.81
C LEU A 209 -11.68 -12.03 -10.62
N THR A 210 -12.28 -12.84 -9.75
CA THR A 210 -11.59 -13.50 -8.62
C THR A 210 -10.44 -14.37 -9.14
N ALA A 211 -10.71 -15.24 -10.12
CA ALA A 211 -9.68 -16.10 -10.70
C ALA A 211 -8.52 -15.30 -11.31
N LEU A 212 -8.82 -14.23 -12.06
CA LEU A 212 -7.78 -13.38 -12.67
C LEU A 212 -7.00 -12.56 -11.65
N ALA A 213 -7.66 -12.07 -10.60
CA ALA A 213 -7.04 -11.32 -9.51
C ALA A 213 -6.08 -12.19 -8.68
N LEU A 214 -6.44 -13.46 -8.44
CA LEU A 214 -5.58 -14.43 -7.76
C LEU A 214 -4.38 -14.85 -8.62
N HIS A 215 -4.46 -14.71 -9.94
CA HIS A 215 -3.46 -15.13 -10.93
C HIS A 215 -2.98 -13.97 -11.82
N PRO A 216 -2.22 -13.00 -11.27
CA PRO A 216 -1.84 -11.77 -12.00
C PRO A 216 -0.95 -12.00 -13.23
N ARG A 217 -0.26 -13.15 -13.31
CA ARG A 217 0.52 -13.54 -14.50
C ARG A 217 -0.36 -13.94 -15.69
N GLY A 218 -1.65 -14.16 -15.44
CA GLY A 218 -2.66 -14.53 -16.42
C GLY A 218 -2.91 -16.03 -16.54
N LEU A 219 -4.05 -16.35 -17.14
CA LEU A 219 -4.57 -17.70 -17.32
C LEU A 219 -4.91 -17.98 -18.79
N THR A 220 -4.76 -19.22 -19.23
CA THR A 220 -5.33 -19.68 -20.50
C THR A 220 -6.84 -19.89 -20.37
N ALA A 221 -7.56 -20.05 -21.49
CA ALA A 221 -8.99 -20.36 -21.45
C ALA A 221 -9.26 -21.71 -20.77
N GLU A 222 -8.35 -22.67 -20.95
CA GLU A 222 -8.39 -24.01 -20.40
C GLU A 222 -8.19 -23.98 -18.88
N GLN A 223 -7.19 -23.25 -18.39
CA GLN A 223 -6.96 -23.06 -16.95
C GLN A 223 -8.15 -22.36 -16.28
N LEU A 224 -8.68 -21.32 -16.93
CA LEU A 224 -9.81 -20.58 -16.39
C LEU A 224 -11.09 -21.45 -16.40
N ALA A 225 -11.28 -22.33 -17.39
CA ALA A 225 -12.39 -23.28 -17.40
C ALA A 225 -12.31 -24.28 -16.24
N LEU A 226 -11.11 -24.80 -15.96
CA LEU A 226 -10.88 -25.68 -14.82
C LEU A 226 -11.19 -24.97 -13.49
N LEU A 227 -10.70 -23.75 -13.31
CA LEU A 227 -10.91 -22.96 -12.09
C LEU A 227 -12.38 -22.58 -11.85
N LEU A 228 -13.17 -22.41 -12.91
CA LEU A 228 -14.56 -21.95 -12.83
C LEU A 228 -15.60 -23.07 -12.83
N TYR A 229 -15.30 -24.22 -13.43
CA TYR A 229 -16.24 -25.31 -13.67
C TYR A 229 -15.68 -26.70 -13.31
N GLY A 230 -14.41 -26.80 -12.91
CA GLY A 230 -13.73 -28.08 -12.67
C GLY A 230 -13.46 -28.85 -13.95
N GLU A 231 -13.31 -30.17 -13.83
CA GLU A 231 -13.01 -31.10 -14.95
C GLU A 231 -14.05 -31.07 -16.09
N ARG A 232 -15.26 -30.56 -15.82
CA ARG A 232 -16.34 -30.42 -16.81
C ARG A 232 -16.31 -29.08 -17.54
N GLY A 233 -15.32 -28.24 -17.28
CA GLY A 233 -15.22 -26.90 -17.85
C GLY A 233 -14.99 -26.90 -19.36
N ASN A 234 -15.72 -26.04 -20.06
CA ASN A 234 -15.56 -25.84 -21.49
C ASN A 234 -14.88 -24.47 -21.77
N PRO A 235 -13.66 -24.45 -22.36
CA PRO A 235 -12.95 -23.22 -22.70
C PRO A 235 -13.76 -22.28 -23.61
N THR A 236 -14.64 -22.81 -24.46
CA THR A 236 -15.50 -22.01 -25.35
C THR A 236 -16.53 -21.19 -24.56
N THR A 237 -17.13 -21.77 -23.52
CA THR A 237 -18.05 -21.06 -22.62
C THR A 237 -17.34 -19.94 -21.89
N VAL A 238 -16.12 -20.20 -21.41
CA VAL A 238 -15.27 -19.21 -20.75
C VAL A 238 -14.91 -18.05 -21.69
N ARG A 239 -14.56 -18.35 -22.95
CA ARG A 239 -14.28 -17.32 -23.96
C ARG A 239 -15.49 -16.41 -24.20
N ALA A 240 -16.71 -16.97 -24.22
CA ALA A 240 -17.93 -16.19 -24.35
C ALA A 240 -18.17 -15.26 -23.14
N GLU A 241 -17.88 -15.74 -21.93
CA GLU A 241 -17.98 -14.93 -20.71
C GLU A 241 -16.92 -13.81 -20.67
N LEU A 242 -15.67 -14.13 -21.01
CA LEU A 242 -14.58 -13.15 -21.11
C LEU A 242 -14.87 -12.10 -22.17
N HIS A 243 -15.51 -12.47 -23.29
CA HIS A 243 -15.94 -11.51 -24.30
C HIS A 243 -16.96 -10.51 -23.75
N ARG A 244 -17.97 -10.97 -22.99
CA ARG A 244 -18.94 -10.10 -22.32
C ARG A 244 -18.27 -9.20 -21.28
N LEU A 245 -17.39 -9.76 -20.47
CA LEU A 245 -16.66 -9.02 -19.44
C LEU A 245 -15.73 -7.95 -20.07
N ARG A 246 -15.09 -8.27 -21.20
CA ARG A 246 -14.26 -7.32 -21.95
C ARG A 246 -15.05 -6.12 -22.47
N ALA A 247 -16.33 -6.29 -22.81
CA ALA A 247 -17.17 -5.16 -23.22
C ALA A 247 -17.34 -4.11 -22.10
N GLN A 248 -17.25 -4.53 -20.82
CA GLN A 248 -17.30 -3.62 -19.67
C GLN A 248 -15.91 -3.11 -19.26
N LEU A 249 -14.89 -3.96 -19.33
CA LEU A 249 -13.53 -3.64 -18.87
C LEU A 249 -12.65 -2.96 -19.93
N GLY A 250 -13.04 -3.01 -21.20
CA GLY A 250 -12.27 -2.43 -22.30
C GLY A 250 -10.86 -3.01 -22.42
N GLY A 251 -9.85 -2.13 -22.44
CA GLY A 251 -8.44 -2.48 -22.56
C GLY A 251 -7.84 -3.17 -21.34
N VAL A 252 -8.52 -3.14 -20.19
CA VAL A 252 -8.03 -3.75 -18.94
C VAL A 252 -7.96 -5.26 -19.03
N LEU A 253 -8.87 -5.90 -19.77
CA LEU A 253 -8.83 -7.34 -19.95
C LEU A 253 -7.99 -7.71 -21.18
N LEU A 254 -6.72 -8.05 -20.93
CA LEU A 254 -5.82 -8.52 -21.98
C LEU A 254 -6.13 -9.96 -22.35
N THR A 255 -5.78 -10.33 -23.58
CA THR A 255 -5.99 -11.67 -24.13
C THR A 255 -4.66 -12.23 -24.61
N ARG A 256 -4.32 -13.45 -24.17
CA ARG A 256 -3.04 -14.18 -24.41
C ARG A 256 -1.88 -13.77 -23.45
N PRO A 257 -1.81 -14.35 -22.23
CA PRO A 257 -2.90 -15.02 -21.52
C PRO A 257 -3.95 -13.99 -21.04
N TYR A 258 -5.13 -14.47 -20.60
CA TYR A 258 -6.14 -13.61 -20.00
C TYR A 258 -5.63 -13.06 -18.68
N ARG A 259 -5.53 -11.73 -18.55
CA ARG A 259 -5.06 -11.05 -17.33
C ARG A 259 -5.64 -9.65 -17.24
N LEU A 260 -5.59 -9.09 -16.03
CA LEU A 260 -6.01 -7.72 -15.74
C LEU A 260 -4.79 -6.79 -15.84
N ASP A 261 -4.84 -5.84 -16.77
CA ASP A 261 -3.87 -4.75 -16.93
C ASP A 261 -4.37 -3.50 -16.20
N ALA A 262 -4.52 -3.65 -14.90
CA ALA A 262 -5.01 -2.64 -13.97
C ALA A 262 -4.38 -2.87 -12.60
N VAL A 263 -4.39 -1.85 -11.76
CA VAL A 263 -4.19 -2.05 -10.33
C VAL A 263 -5.48 -2.66 -9.77
N VAL A 264 -5.39 -3.91 -9.33
CA VAL A 264 -6.52 -4.62 -8.73
C VAL A 264 -6.47 -4.43 -7.22
N ARG A 265 -7.50 -3.79 -6.67
CA ARG A 265 -7.75 -3.72 -5.23
C ARG A 265 -8.90 -4.66 -4.92
N GLY A 266 -8.78 -5.44 -3.87
CA GLY A 266 -9.84 -6.37 -3.49
C GLY A 266 -9.82 -6.67 -2.01
N ASP A 267 -10.98 -6.61 -1.37
CA ASP A 267 -11.14 -6.91 0.06
C ASP A 267 -10.56 -8.29 0.44
N PHE A 268 -10.83 -9.32 -0.37
CA PHE A 268 -10.25 -10.66 -0.19
C PHE A 268 -8.73 -10.70 -0.44
N LEU A 269 -8.19 -9.83 -1.30
CA LEU A 269 -6.75 -9.71 -1.52
C LEU A 269 -6.05 -9.02 -0.33
N ASP A 270 -6.72 -8.06 0.30
CA ASP A 270 -6.23 -7.35 1.48
C ASP A 270 -6.15 -8.31 2.67
N VAL A 271 -7.21 -9.11 2.90
CA VAL A 271 -7.18 -10.21 3.89
C VAL A 271 -6.03 -11.18 3.59
N ARG A 272 -5.89 -11.62 2.35
CA ARG A 272 -4.80 -12.55 1.96
C ARG A 272 -3.42 -11.96 2.21
N THR A 273 -3.26 -10.65 1.99
CA THR A 273 -2.00 -9.94 2.22
C THR A 273 -1.67 -9.86 3.71
N ALA A 274 -2.66 -9.50 4.53
CA ALA A 274 -2.52 -9.46 5.99
C ALA A 274 -2.20 -10.84 6.59
N LEU A 275 -2.83 -11.91 6.08
CA LEU A 275 -2.54 -13.27 6.51
C LEU A 275 -1.10 -13.68 6.16
N ARG A 276 -0.60 -13.32 4.97
CA ARG A 276 0.79 -13.61 4.56
C ARG A 276 1.83 -12.85 5.38
N SER A 277 1.50 -11.66 5.87
CA SER A 277 2.37 -10.90 6.77
C SER A 277 2.25 -11.32 8.24
N GLY A 278 1.38 -12.29 8.56
CA GLY A 278 1.14 -12.76 9.93
C GLY A 278 0.31 -11.79 10.79
N ASP A 279 -0.33 -10.80 10.18
CA ASP A 279 -1.19 -9.84 10.88
C ASP A 279 -2.64 -10.32 10.90
N ALA A 280 -2.91 -11.26 11.80
CA ALA A 280 -4.25 -11.79 12.04
C ALA A 280 -5.28 -10.73 12.44
N GLY A 281 -4.85 -9.66 13.11
CA GLY A 281 -5.75 -8.59 13.58
C GLY A 281 -6.20 -7.69 12.43
N GLU A 282 -5.28 -7.33 11.53
CA GLU A 282 -5.60 -6.64 10.28
C GLU A 282 -6.48 -7.54 9.40
N ALA A 283 -6.12 -8.82 9.21
CA ALA A 283 -6.92 -9.76 8.42
C ALA A 283 -8.38 -9.88 8.90
N THR A 284 -8.59 -9.91 10.21
CA THR A 284 -9.94 -9.96 10.79
C THR A 284 -10.73 -8.68 10.54
N ARG A 285 -10.09 -7.50 10.63
CA ARG A 285 -10.74 -6.21 10.39
C ARG A 285 -11.21 -6.03 8.94
N HIS A 286 -10.50 -6.64 7.99
CA HIS A 286 -10.88 -6.63 6.56
C HIS A 286 -11.85 -7.75 6.18
N TYR A 287 -12.08 -8.75 7.05
CA TYR A 287 -12.97 -9.87 6.76
C TYR A 287 -14.44 -9.52 7.07
N SER A 288 -15.16 -8.99 6.08
CA SER A 288 -16.57 -8.59 6.19
C SER A 288 -17.59 -9.70 5.90
N GLY A 289 -17.13 -10.90 5.55
CA GLY A 289 -17.97 -12.04 5.24
C GLY A 289 -17.33 -13.01 4.27
N ASP A 290 -18.04 -14.07 3.93
CA ASP A 290 -17.55 -15.09 2.98
C ASP A 290 -17.34 -14.53 1.57
N LEU A 291 -16.27 -14.99 0.91
CA LEU A 291 -15.97 -14.63 -0.47
C LEU A 291 -17.03 -15.19 -1.44
N LEU A 292 -17.85 -14.31 -2.03
CA LEU A 292 -18.92 -14.63 -2.99
C LEU A 292 -19.78 -15.83 -2.54
N PRO A 293 -20.52 -15.75 -1.41
CA PRO A 293 -21.05 -16.91 -0.68
C PRO A 293 -21.93 -17.85 -1.53
N ARG A 294 -22.57 -17.32 -2.58
CA ARG A 294 -23.45 -18.06 -3.51
C ARG A 294 -22.71 -18.77 -4.65
N SER A 295 -21.39 -18.63 -4.75
CA SER A 295 -20.58 -19.24 -5.80
C SER A 295 -20.13 -20.65 -5.40
N ASP A 296 -20.26 -21.57 -6.35
CA ASP A 296 -19.72 -22.94 -6.30
C ASP A 296 -18.49 -23.13 -7.19
N ALA A 297 -17.96 -22.06 -7.80
CA ALA A 297 -16.78 -22.15 -8.64
C ALA A 297 -15.58 -22.68 -7.81
N PRO A 298 -14.84 -23.70 -8.30
CA PRO A 298 -13.75 -24.31 -7.54
C PRO A 298 -12.77 -23.31 -6.95
N VAL A 299 -12.29 -22.36 -7.74
CA VAL A 299 -11.33 -21.32 -7.31
C VAL A 299 -11.87 -20.44 -6.19
N VAL A 300 -13.17 -20.14 -6.21
CA VAL A 300 -13.81 -19.31 -5.20
C VAL A 300 -14.04 -20.09 -3.91
N ARG A 301 -14.45 -21.37 -4.03
CA ARG A 301 -14.64 -22.24 -2.87
C ARG A 301 -13.32 -22.51 -2.14
N GLU A 302 -12.26 -22.78 -2.89
CA GLU A 302 -10.92 -23.00 -2.34
C GLU A 302 -10.44 -21.74 -1.60
N GLU A 303 -10.44 -20.58 -2.27
CA GLU A 303 -10.00 -19.32 -1.64
C GLU A 303 -10.90 -18.94 -0.44
N ARG A 304 -12.22 -19.11 -0.52
CA ARG A 304 -13.13 -18.87 0.62
C ARG A 304 -12.76 -19.74 1.81
N THR A 305 -12.51 -21.04 1.57
CA THR A 305 -12.18 -22.00 2.63
C THR A 305 -10.86 -21.62 3.29
N ASP A 306 -9.85 -21.28 2.49
CA ASP A 306 -8.53 -20.89 2.97
C ASP A 306 -8.56 -19.58 3.78
N LEU A 307 -9.25 -18.56 3.27
CA LEU A 307 -9.43 -17.28 3.97
C LEU A 307 -10.18 -17.48 5.29
N ALA A 308 -11.31 -18.19 5.26
CA ALA A 308 -12.10 -18.45 6.46
C ALA A 308 -11.30 -19.22 7.52
N ALA A 309 -10.59 -20.29 7.12
CA ALA A 309 -9.77 -21.08 8.05
C ALA A 309 -8.61 -20.27 8.65
N ALA A 310 -7.97 -19.41 7.85
CA ALA A 310 -6.86 -18.58 8.31
C ALA A 310 -7.31 -17.45 9.24
N VAL A 311 -8.42 -16.77 8.91
CA VAL A 311 -9.01 -15.73 9.78
C VAL A 311 -9.53 -16.36 11.07
N ARG A 312 -10.23 -17.50 10.99
CA ARG A 312 -10.70 -18.27 12.17
C ARG A 312 -9.58 -18.52 13.16
N ARG A 313 -8.42 -19.00 12.67
CA ARG A 313 -7.25 -19.25 13.52
C ARG A 313 -6.78 -17.98 14.20
N GLY A 314 -6.66 -16.89 13.45
CA GLY A 314 -6.27 -15.58 13.98
C GLY A 314 -7.20 -15.07 15.09
N VAL A 315 -8.50 -15.21 14.86
CA VAL A 315 -9.56 -14.84 15.81
C VAL A 315 -9.51 -15.70 17.07
N LEU A 316 -9.32 -17.02 16.96
CA LEU A 316 -9.24 -17.90 18.13
C LEU A 316 -7.94 -17.74 18.93
N GLU A 317 -6.82 -17.41 18.29
CA GLU A 317 -5.54 -17.23 18.99
C GLU A 317 -5.47 -15.90 19.74
N ARG A 318 -5.94 -14.82 19.12
CA ARG A 318 -5.72 -13.43 19.59
C ARG A 318 -6.97 -12.59 19.72
N GLY A 319 -8.06 -12.98 19.05
CA GLY A 319 -9.22 -12.13 18.78
C GLY A 319 -9.83 -11.57 20.05
N ASP A 320 -9.99 -10.25 20.06
CA ASP A 320 -10.84 -9.57 21.03
C ASP A 320 -12.32 -9.89 20.75
N LEU A 321 -13.19 -9.35 21.60
CA LEU A 321 -14.63 -9.62 21.52
C LEU A 321 -15.24 -9.16 20.18
N ASP A 322 -14.76 -8.05 19.63
CA ASP A 322 -15.29 -7.48 18.39
C ASP A 322 -14.89 -8.32 17.18
N ALA A 323 -13.64 -8.78 17.14
CA ALA A 323 -13.13 -9.74 16.15
C ALA A 323 -13.92 -11.06 16.15
N LEU A 324 -14.20 -11.61 17.34
CA LEU A 324 -14.99 -12.83 17.50
C LEU A 324 -16.43 -12.65 17.01
N LEU A 325 -17.06 -11.52 17.33
CA LEU A 325 -18.43 -11.20 16.89
C LEU A 325 -18.52 -11.05 15.38
N ALA A 326 -17.60 -10.30 14.77
CA ALA A 326 -17.56 -10.11 13.32
C ALA A 326 -17.42 -11.44 12.56
N PHE A 327 -16.52 -12.32 13.04
CA PHE A 327 -16.38 -13.65 12.45
C PHE A 327 -17.63 -14.51 12.63
N ALA A 328 -18.23 -14.49 13.82
CA ALA A 328 -19.46 -15.23 14.08
C ALA A 328 -20.65 -14.77 13.23
N ASP A 329 -20.69 -13.53 12.75
CA ASP A 329 -21.76 -13.09 11.84
C ASP A 329 -21.63 -13.69 10.43
N SER A 330 -20.44 -14.13 10.04
CA SER A 330 -20.18 -14.75 8.73
C SER A 330 -20.58 -16.23 8.63
N GLY A 331 -20.68 -16.95 9.75
CA GLY A 331 -20.98 -18.38 9.76
C GLY A 331 -21.29 -18.96 11.15
N GLU A 332 -21.62 -20.25 11.22
CA GLU A 332 -21.94 -20.95 12.48
C GLU A 332 -20.75 -21.79 12.97
N ASP A 333 -19.69 -21.13 13.43
CA ASP A 333 -18.51 -21.80 14.00
C ASP A 333 -18.70 -22.07 15.50
N ALA A 334 -18.85 -23.34 15.87
CA ALA A 334 -19.12 -23.75 17.25
C ALA A 334 -18.05 -23.30 18.25
N GLU A 335 -16.77 -23.34 17.89
CA GLU A 335 -15.67 -22.98 18.79
C GLU A 335 -15.61 -21.46 19.03
N VAL A 336 -15.82 -20.67 17.98
CA VAL A 336 -15.92 -19.21 18.09
C VAL A 336 -17.15 -18.81 18.91
N LEU A 337 -18.29 -19.45 18.67
CA LEU A 337 -19.53 -19.22 19.42
C LEU A 337 -19.39 -19.61 20.90
N GLU A 338 -18.68 -20.71 21.19
CA GLU A 338 -18.37 -21.09 22.57
C GLU A 338 -17.48 -20.05 23.26
N ARG A 339 -16.43 -19.57 22.59
CA ARG A 339 -15.55 -18.54 23.12
C ARG A 339 -16.26 -17.20 23.33
N LEU A 340 -17.16 -16.82 22.44
CA LEU A 340 -18.05 -15.67 22.60
C LEU A 340 -18.97 -15.83 23.82
N ARG A 341 -19.58 -17.01 23.99
CA ARG A 341 -20.48 -17.28 25.11
C ARG A 341 -19.76 -17.16 26.45
N VAL A 342 -18.52 -17.64 26.54
CA VAL A 342 -17.70 -17.52 27.76
C VAL A 342 -17.24 -16.07 28.01
N SER A 343 -17.00 -15.30 26.94
CA SER A 343 -16.47 -13.93 27.05
C SER A 343 -17.54 -12.86 27.28
N LEU A 344 -18.79 -13.12 26.85
CA LEU A 344 -19.91 -12.21 27.05
C LEU A 344 -20.52 -12.39 28.45
N PRO A 345 -20.80 -11.30 29.20
CA PRO A 345 -21.59 -11.39 30.42
C PRO A 345 -22.97 -12.00 30.14
N VAL A 346 -23.50 -12.81 31.05
CA VAL A 346 -24.85 -13.41 30.92
C VAL A 346 -25.95 -12.35 30.79
N THR A 347 -25.70 -11.13 31.28
CA THR A 347 -26.59 -9.97 31.16
C THR A 347 -26.54 -9.28 29.80
N ASP A 348 -25.56 -9.60 28.95
CA ASP A 348 -25.47 -9.05 27.60
C ASP A 348 -26.57 -9.65 26.71
N PRO A 349 -27.39 -8.84 26.02
CA PRO A 349 -28.47 -9.34 25.16
C PRO A 349 -27.97 -10.30 24.06
N ARG A 350 -26.70 -10.19 23.64
CA ARG A 350 -26.08 -11.06 22.63
C ARG A 350 -25.79 -12.46 23.16
N HIS A 351 -25.66 -12.65 24.47
CA HIS A 351 -25.36 -13.96 25.08
C HIS A 351 -26.44 -15.01 24.76
N ALA A 352 -27.71 -14.61 24.79
CA ALA A 352 -28.84 -15.49 24.44
C ALA A 352 -28.81 -15.89 22.96
N LEU A 353 -28.48 -14.95 22.07
CA LEU A 353 -28.35 -15.21 20.63
C LEU A 353 -27.21 -16.18 20.36
N VAL A 354 -26.01 -15.91 20.90
CA VAL A 354 -24.83 -16.78 20.74
C VAL A 354 -25.11 -18.18 21.27
N SER A 355 -25.77 -18.31 22.43
CA SER A 355 -26.12 -19.63 22.99
C SER A 355 -27.07 -20.43 22.10
N SER A 356 -28.05 -19.76 21.49
CA SER A 356 -28.97 -20.39 20.53
C SER A 356 -28.26 -20.84 19.24
N ARG A 357 -27.36 -20.00 18.72
CA ARG A 357 -26.53 -20.33 17.54
C ARG A 357 -25.59 -21.49 17.83
N LEU A 358 -24.93 -21.50 19.00
CA LEU A 358 -24.05 -22.59 19.43
C LEU A 358 -24.79 -23.92 19.51
N LYS A 359 -26.01 -23.92 20.05
CA LYS A 359 -26.82 -25.13 20.13
C LYS A 359 -27.10 -25.71 18.74
N ARG A 360 -27.48 -24.87 17.77
CA ARG A 360 -27.71 -25.30 16.38
C ARG A 360 -26.45 -25.79 15.68
N ALA A 361 -25.30 -25.20 15.98
CA ALA A 361 -24.01 -25.61 15.40
C ALA A 361 -23.51 -26.97 15.92
N LEU A 362 -24.06 -27.46 17.04
CA LEU A 362 -23.71 -28.74 17.68
C LEU A 362 -24.72 -29.87 17.41
N GLU A 363 -25.86 -29.55 16.78
CA GLU A 363 -26.89 -30.49 16.31
C GLU A 363 -26.57 -30.93 14.87
#